data_AF-A0A256WAG4-F1
#
_entry.id   AF-A0A256WAG4-F1
#
_cell.length_a   1.000
_cell.length_b   1.000
_cell.length_c   1.000
_cell.angle_alpha   90.00
_cell.angle_beta   90.00
_cell.angle_gamma   90.00
#
_symmetry.space_group_name_H-M   'P 1'
#
loop_
_entity.id
_entity.type
_entity.pdbx_description
1 polymer ?
#
loop_
_entity_poly.entity_id
_entity_poly.type
_entity_poly.pdbx_seq_one_letter_code
_entity_poly.pdbx_strand_id
1 'polypeptide(L)'
;MITVEKARFDTRLPKEQKEFFEYAATLGGFRTLTEFVISSAQEQAKKIVEGHNRILASKRDQEIFFDALMNPEKPNETLKQAMVKYNETFDVK
;
A
#
# COMPACT_ATOMS: atom_id res chain seq x y z
N MET A 1 3.77 -11.38 28.28
CA MET A 1 3.57 -9.98 27.86
C MET A 1 4.32 -9.80 26.55
N ILE A 2 3.65 -9.34 25.49
CA ILE A 2 4.34 -8.97 24.23
C ILE A 2 4.99 -7.61 24.49
N THR A 3 6.32 -7.55 24.49
CA THR A 3 7.05 -6.29 24.63
C THR A 3 7.04 -5.59 23.27
N VAL A 4 6.40 -4.42 23.19
CA VAL A 4 6.43 -3.60 21.98
C VAL A 4 7.75 -2.86 21.92
N GLU A 5 8.57 -3.18 20.93
CA GLU A 5 9.80 -2.46 20.64
C GLU A 5 9.47 -1.02 20.19
N LYS A 6 10.13 -0.03 20.80
CA LYS A 6 9.89 1.39 20.53
C LYS A 6 11.02 1.96 19.67
N ALA A 7 10.67 2.66 18.59
CA ALA A 7 11.60 3.41 17.75
C ALA A 7 11.37 4.92 17.90
N ARG A 8 12.41 5.73 17.61
CA ARG A 8 12.34 7.20 17.64
C ARG A 8 12.07 7.77 16.26
N PHE A 9 11.32 8.87 16.23
CA PHE A 9 11.11 9.70 15.05
C PHE A 9 11.72 11.08 15.34
N ASP A 10 12.87 11.36 14.75
CA ASP A 10 13.62 12.60 14.97
C ASP A 10 13.54 13.49 13.73
N THR A 11 13.15 14.76 13.92
CA THR A 11 13.05 15.74 12.83
C THR A 11 13.42 17.15 13.30
N ARG A 12 13.88 17.98 12.37
CA ARG A 12 14.11 19.43 12.57
C ARG A 12 13.21 20.20 11.61
N LEU A 13 12.49 21.18 12.13
CA LEU A 13 11.55 21.99 11.36
C LEU A 13 11.95 23.47 11.47
N PRO A 14 11.83 24.26 10.40
CA PRO A 14 11.84 25.71 10.50
C PRO A 14 10.78 26.20 11.48
N LYS A 15 11.05 27.32 12.16
CA LYS A 15 10.16 27.88 13.17
C LYS A 15 8.76 28.15 12.62
N GLU A 16 8.67 28.76 11.44
CA GLU A 16 7.39 29.07 10.77
C GLU A 16 6.57 27.81 10.49
N GLN A 17 7.22 26.72 10.06
CA GLN A 17 6.54 25.45 9.82
C GLN A 17 6.00 24.83 11.11
N LYS A 18 6.78 24.92 12.20
CA LYS A 18 6.33 24.47 13.53
C LYS A 18 5.10 25.25 13.98
N GLU A 19 5.13 26.58 13.87
CA GLU A 19 4.00 27.45 14.26
C GLU A 19 2.75 27.13 13.45
N PHE A 20 2.89 26.93 12.14
CA PHE A 20 1.79 26.52 11.28
C PHE A 20 1.19 25.17 11.70
N PHE A 21 2.02 24.17 12.01
CA PHE A 21 1.53 22.88 12.47
C PHE A 21 0.88 22.94 13.85
N GLU A 22 1.37 23.78 14.76
CA GLU A 22 0.72 23.99 16.06
C GLU A 22 -0.65 24.64 15.92
N TYR A 23 -0.76 25.61 15.01
CA TYR A 23 -2.05 26.22 14.66
C TYR A 23 -3.02 25.19 14.08
N ALA A 24 -2.58 24.39 13.10
CA ALA A 24 -3.38 23.32 12.51
C ALA A 24 -3.78 22.25 13.54
N ALA A 25 -2.87 21.85 14.44
CA ALA A 25 -3.14 20.92 15.52
C ALA A 25 -4.24 21.44 16.47
N THR A 26 -4.19 22.74 16.79
CA THR A 26 -5.21 23.40 17.61
C THR A 26 -6.58 23.37 16.94
N LEU A 27 -6.64 23.74 15.66
CA LEU A 27 -7.88 23.71 14.87
C LEU A 27 -8.44 22.30 14.71
N GLY A 28 -7.57 21.30 14.54
CA GLY A 28 -7.94 19.89 14.40
C GLY A 28 -8.31 19.19 15.71
N GLY A 29 -8.21 19.88 16.86
CA GLY A 29 -8.55 19.32 18.17
C GLY A 29 -7.52 18.33 18.74
N PHE A 30 -6.27 18.38 18.27
CA PHE A 30 -5.19 17.54 18.77
C PHE A 30 -4.64 18.08 20.09
N ARG A 31 -4.25 17.19 21.01
CA ARG A 31 -3.73 17.61 22.33
C ARG A 31 -2.30 18.12 22.26
N THR A 32 -1.53 17.61 21.30
CA THR A 32 -0.12 17.98 21.10
C THR A 32 0.27 18.00 19.63
N LEU A 33 1.31 18.76 19.29
CA LEU A 33 1.92 18.76 17.96
C LEU A 33 2.39 17.35 17.55
N THR A 34 2.95 16.58 18.48
CA THR A 34 3.41 15.21 18.21
C THR A 34 2.25 14.31 17.81
N GLU A 35 1.12 14.38 18.53
CA GLU A 35 -0.08 13.60 18.21
C GLU A 35 -0.60 13.96 16.81
N PHE A 36 -0.65 15.25 16.48
CA PHE A 36 -1.01 15.71 15.14
C PHE A 36 -0.09 15.12 14.08
N VAL A 37 1.23 15.28 14.21
CA VAL A 37 2.19 14.82 13.21
C VAL A 37 2.13 13.30 13.02
N ILE A 38 2.09 12.52 14.10
CA ILE A 38 2.03 11.06 14.00
C ILE A 38 0.71 10.60 13.38
N SER A 39 -0.41 11.19 13.77
CA SER A 39 -1.73 10.84 13.22
C SER A 39 -1.83 11.18 11.74
N SER A 40 -1.39 12.39 11.33
CA SER A 40 -1.37 12.80 9.93
C SER A 40 -0.42 11.93 9.08
N ALA A 41 0.76 11.60 9.60
CA ALA A 41 1.69 10.72 8.90
C ALA A 41 1.11 9.31 8.74
N GLN A 42 0.46 8.78 9.77
CA GLN A 42 -0.20 7.46 9.73
C GLN A 42 -1.34 7.44 8.70
N GLU A 43 -2.18 8.47 8.67
CA GLU A 43 -3.28 8.59 7.72
C GLU A 43 -2.76 8.63 6.27
N GLN A 44 -1.73 9.45 6.02
CA GLN A 44 -1.15 9.55 4.68
C GLN A 44 -0.43 8.26 4.27
N ALA A 45 0.31 7.62 5.18
CA ALA A 45 0.94 6.33 4.93
C ALA A 45 -0.09 5.26 4.54
N LYS A 46 -1.22 5.20 5.25
CA LYS A 46 -2.32 4.28 4.92
C LYS A 46 -2.83 4.51 3.49
N LYS A 47 -3.10 5.77 3.12
CA LYS A 47 -3.56 6.10 1.75
C LYS A 47 -2.56 5.69 0.68
N ILE A 48 -1.26 5.89 0.92
CA ILE A 48 -0.19 5.50 -0.01
C ILE A 48 -0.15 3.97 -0.17
N VAL A 49 -0.14 3.23 0.94
CA VAL A 49 -0.06 1.76 0.91
C VAL A 49 -1.31 1.15 0.29
N GLU A 50 -2.49 1.65 0.65
CA GLU A 50 -3.76 1.20 0.05
C GLU A 50 -3.83 1.53 -1.44
N GLY A 51 -3.38 2.73 -1.83
CA GLY A 51 -3.29 3.12 -3.24
C GLY A 51 -2.34 2.23 -4.04
N HIS A 52 -1.18 1.89 -3.47
CA HIS A 52 -0.19 1.03 -4.11
C HIS A 52 -0.66 -0.43 -4.22
N ASN A 53 -1.26 -0.98 -3.17
CA ASN A 53 -1.69 -2.38 -3.12
C ASN A 53 -3.01 -2.65 -3.87
N ARG A 54 -3.63 -1.62 -4.45
CA ARG A 54 -4.93 -1.76 -5.13
C ARG A 54 -4.75 -2.37 -6.52
N ILE A 55 -4.99 -3.67 -6.63
CA ILE A 55 -4.86 -4.46 -7.88
C ILE A 55 -5.95 -4.13 -8.91
N LEU A 56 -7.06 -3.50 -8.51
CA LEU A 56 -8.18 -3.15 -9.38
C LEU A 56 -8.59 -1.68 -9.18
N ALA A 57 -7.66 -0.78 -9.51
CA ALA A 57 -7.79 0.65 -9.25
C ALA A 57 -8.82 1.34 -10.16
N SER A 58 -8.96 0.90 -11.42
CA SER A 58 -9.92 1.47 -12.36
C SER A 58 -11.12 0.56 -12.60
N LYS A 59 -12.24 1.17 -13.03
CA LYS A 59 -13.45 0.44 -13.45
C LYS A 59 -13.16 -0.50 -14.63
N ARG A 60 -12.28 -0.07 -15.54
CA ARG A 60 -11.84 -0.86 -16.68
C ARG A 60 -11.10 -2.13 -16.25
N ASP A 61 -10.19 -2.01 -15.28
CA ASP A 61 -9.44 -3.17 -14.77
C ASP A 61 -10.37 -4.16 -14.07
N GLN A 62 -11.37 -3.65 -13.33
CA GLN A 62 -12.42 -4.47 -12.72
C GLN A 62 -13.21 -5.23 -13.78
N GLU A 63 -13.68 -4.55 -14.84
CA GLU A 63 -14.42 -5.19 -15.94
C GLU A 63 -13.60 -6.30 -16.62
N ILE A 64 -12.33 -6.04 -16.94
CA ILE A 64 -11.42 -7.04 -17.54
C ILE A 64 -11.23 -8.23 -16.59
N PHE A 65 -10.99 -7.97 -15.31
CA PHE A 65 -10.77 -9.02 -14.32
C PHE A 65 -12.01 -9.89 -14.11
N PHE A 66 -13.19 -9.28 -13.98
CA PHE A 66 -14.44 -10.01 -13.82
C PHE A 66 -14.81 -10.80 -15.07
N ASP A 67 -14.61 -10.23 -16.26
CA ASP A 67 -14.84 -10.96 -17.51
C ASP A 67 -13.92 -12.18 -17.62
N ALA A 68 -12.64 -12.03 -17.29
CA ALA A 68 -11.70 -13.16 -17.26
C ALA A 68 -12.08 -14.26 -16.26
N LEU A 69 -12.74 -13.92 -15.14
CA LEU A 69 -13.26 -14.90 -14.19
C LEU A 69 -14.53 -15.61 -14.67
N MET A 70 -15.45 -14.88 -15.31
CA MET A 70 -16.73 -15.41 -15.77
C MET A 70 -16.60 -16.18 -17.09
N ASN A 71 -15.68 -15.73 -17.94
CA ASN A 71 -15.43 -16.24 -19.28
C ASN A 71 -13.94 -16.59 -19.44
N PRO A 72 -13.43 -17.62 -18.74
CA PRO A 72 -12.01 -17.95 -18.79
C PRO A 72 -11.59 -18.39 -20.19
N GLU A 73 -10.65 -17.66 -20.78
CA GLU A 73 -10.07 -18.01 -22.07
C GLU A 73 -9.19 -19.27 -21.96
N LYS A 74 -9.09 -20.02 -23.07
CA LYS A 74 -8.18 -21.16 -23.14
C LYS A 74 -6.72 -20.67 -23.15
N PRO A 75 -5.78 -21.40 -22.52
CA PRO A 75 -4.37 -21.05 -22.58
C PRO A 75 -3.88 -20.94 -24.02
N ASN A 76 -3.13 -19.88 -24.33
CA ASN A 76 -2.49 -19.72 -25.63
C ASN A 76 -1.28 -20.66 -25.79
N GLU A 77 -0.75 -20.78 -27.01
CA GLU A 77 0.36 -21.70 -27.30
C GLU A 77 1.61 -21.39 -26.47
N THR A 78 1.89 -20.11 -26.20
CA THR A 78 3.02 -19.70 -25.35
C THR A 78 2.88 -20.20 -23.92
N LEU A 79 1.68 -20.10 -23.32
CA LEU A 79 1.40 -20.61 -21.97
C LEU A 79 1.49 -22.14 -21.91
N LYS A 80 1.00 -22.83 -22.95
CA LYS A 80 1.14 -24.30 -23.05
C LYS A 80 2.61 -24.72 -23.10
N GLN A 81 3.43 -24.03 -23.91
CA GLN A 81 4.86 -24.30 -24.00
C GLN A 81 5.60 -24.00 -22.69
N ALA A 82 5.22 -22.93 -21.98
CA ALA A 82 5.78 -22.61 -20.67
C ALA A 82 5.51 -23.72 -19.64
N MET A 83 4.30 -24.30 -19.65
CA MET A 83 3.95 -25.44 -18.79
C MET A 83 4.81 -26.67 -19.10
N VAL A 84 5.04 -26.99 -20.39
CA VAL A 84 5.92 -28.10 -20.79
C VAL A 84 7.34 -27.90 -20.26
N LYS A 85 7.92 -26.70 -20.44
CA LYS A 85 9.26 -26.36 -19.93
C LYS A 85 9.35 -26.45 -18.41
N TYR A 86 8.32 -25.99 -17.70
CA TYR A 86 8.26 -26.11 -16.24
C TYR A 86 8.31 -27.57 -15.81
N ASN A 87 7.49 -28.44 -16.41
CA ASN A 87 7.51 -29.86 -16.12
C ASN A 87 8.86 -30.50 -16.45
N GLU A 88 9.49 -30.18 -17.59
CA GLU A 88 10.83 -30.67 -17.92
C GLU A 88 11.90 -30.24 -16.90
N THR A 89 11.74 -29.08 -16.27
CA THR A 89 12.70 -28.54 -15.29
C THR A 89 12.52 -29.13 -13.89
N PHE A 90 11.29 -29.48 -13.50
CA PHE A 90 10.94 -29.93 -12.14
C PHE A 90 10.54 -31.41 -12.05
N ASP A 91 10.37 -32.11 -13.18
CA ASP A 91 9.97 -33.53 -13.26
C ASP A 91 11.15 -34.44 -13.67
N VAL A 92 12.40 -33.98 -13.47
CA VAL A 92 13.58 -34.85 -13.49
C VAL A 92 13.67 -35.54 -12.13
N LYS A 93 13.21 -36.80 -12.11
CA LYS A 93 13.55 -37.78 -11.06
C LYS A 93 15.05 -37.89 -10.83
#